data_AF-A0A9P9I8J6-F1
#
_entry.id   AF-A0A9P9I8J6-F1
#
_cell.length_a   1.000
_cell.length_b   1.000
_cell.length_c   1.000
_cell.angle_alpha   90.00
_cell.angle_beta   90.00
_cell.angle_gamma   90.00
#
_symmetry.space_group_name_H-M   'P 1'
#
loop_
_entity.id
_entity.type
_entity.pdbx_description
1 polymer ?
#
loop_
_entity_poly.entity_id
_entity_poly.type
_entity_poly.pdbx_seq_one_letter_code
_entity_poly.pdbx_strand_id
1 'polypeptide(L)'
;MYIRAVHAEADLRVLRRLIHDNPLGMLTTGIRSEKFPFLQTSHIPFVLEVEDESSETELGCLRGHLARQNPQSKAMIEYLESKPELNDVLEDEVLVLFNQVAHHYVTPKFYTEAKPTSGKVVPTWNYAAAQAYGKARVFFKASSEETSAFLTSQMADLTHHNETTTMGYTGGDRPTPWKVTDAPDKYIELLKKAIIGIEIKITRLEGKFKMSQEMSKGDRDGVAEGFARLESDAAKEVSQMVKVRSDEKSRS
;
A
#
# COMPACT_ATOMS: atom_id res chain seq x y z
N MET A 1 -7.30 -11.49 -2.58
CA MET A 1 -6.86 -12.47 -1.54
C MET A 1 -8.05 -13.30 -1.03
N TYR A 2 -7.88 -14.36 -0.21
CA TYR A 2 -9.03 -14.96 0.50
C TYR A 2 -9.46 -14.08 1.68
N ILE A 3 -10.68 -13.54 1.59
CA ILE A 3 -11.28 -12.63 2.58
C ILE A 3 -12.60 -13.23 3.04
N ARG A 4 -12.66 -13.67 4.32
CA ARG A 4 -13.94 -13.98 4.96
C ARG A 4 -14.70 -12.68 5.17
N ALA A 5 -16.01 -12.67 5.02
CA ALA A 5 -16.84 -11.47 5.14
C ALA A 5 -16.58 -10.67 6.43
N VAL A 6 -16.39 -11.35 7.57
CA VAL A 6 -16.08 -10.72 8.88
C VAL A 6 -14.72 -10.01 8.93
N HIS A 7 -13.83 -10.25 7.97
CA HIS A 7 -12.52 -9.60 7.84
C HIS A 7 -12.45 -8.68 6.63
N ALA A 8 -13.49 -8.62 5.81
CA ALA A 8 -13.53 -7.76 4.63
C ALA A 8 -13.71 -6.31 5.07
N GLU A 9 -12.91 -5.42 4.50
CA GLU A 9 -13.17 -3.98 4.55
C GLU A 9 -13.71 -3.55 3.19
N ALA A 10 -14.90 -2.95 3.20
CA ALA A 10 -15.61 -2.49 2.01
C ALA A 10 -15.62 -0.97 1.89
N ASP A 11 -15.33 -0.22 2.97
CA ASP A 11 -15.23 1.23 2.93
C ASP A 11 -13.93 1.65 2.23
N LEU A 12 -14.07 2.18 1.01
CA LEU A 12 -12.94 2.64 0.22
C LEU A 12 -12.16 3.74 0.93
N ARG A 13 -12.79 4.61 1.75
CA ARG A 13 -12.07 5.64 2.51
C ARG A 13 -11.08 5.03 3.49
N VAL A 14 -11.46 3.93 4.14
CA VAL A 14 -10.57 3.20 5.05
C VAL A 14 -9.40 2.57 4.28
N LEU A 15 -9.66 2.02 3.09
CA LEU A 15 -8.60 1.42 2.26
C LEU A 15 -7.66 2.44 1.65
N ARG A 16 -8.20 3.56 1.16
CA ARG A 16 -7.39 4.69 0.68
C ARG A 16 -6.54 5.26 1.80
N ARG A 17 -7.08 5.38 3.02
CA ARG A 17 -6.31 5.77 4.20
C ARG A 17 -5.21 4.78 4.54
N LEU A 18 -5.48 3.47 4.49
CA LEU A 18 -4.43 2.45 4.68
C LEU A 18 -3.30 2.60 3.67
N ILE A 19 -3.62 2.83 2.39
CA ILE A 19 -2.61 3.06 1.34
C ILE A 19 -1.82 4.34 1.62
N HIS A 20 -2.51 5.44 1.93
CA HIS A 20 -1.90 6.72 2.26
C HIS A 20 -0.94 6.61 3.44
N ASP A 21 -1.32 5.92 4.52
CA ASP A 21 -0.51 5.82 5.73
C ASP A 21 0.62 4.77 5.60
N ASN A 22 0.56 3.90 4.58
CA ASN A 22 1.56 2.88 4.29
C ASN A 22 1.99 2.92 2.81
N PRO A 23 2.63 4.00 2.34
CA PRO A 23 2.81 4.26 0.91
C PRO A 23 3.81 3.30 0.22
N LEU A 24 4.58 2.51 0.98
CA LEU A 24 5.52 1.52 0.43
C LEU A 24 4.78 0.25 0.00
N GLY A 25 4.36 0.21 -1.26
CA GLY A 25 3.65 -0.91 -1.86
C GLY A 25 4.57 -1.96 -2.48
N MET A 26 4.10 -3.20 -2.56
CA MET A 26 4.75 -4.29 -3.28
C MET A 26 4.12 -4.46 -4.67
N LEU A 27 4.72 -3.84 -5.69
CA LEU A 27 4.27 -3.95 -7.08
C LEU A 27 4.67 -5.30 -7.67
N THR A 28 3.67 -6.10 -8.04
CA THR A 28 3.82 -7.41 -8.68
C THR A 28 3.33 -7.37 -10.12
N THR A 29 4.17 -7.86 -11.03
CA THR A 29 3.86 -7.98 -12.46
C THR A 29 4.10 -9.43 -12.91
N GLY A 30 3.25 -9.93 -13.81
CA GLY A 30 3.43 -11.20 -14.51
C GLY A 30 3.73 -10.98 -15.99
N ILE A 31 5.01 -10.91 -16.37
CA ILE A 31 5.41 -10.61 -17.75
C ILE A 31 6.28 -11.75 -18.29
N ARG A 32 5.85 -12.38 -19.39
CA ARG A 32 6.65 -13.41 -20.04
C ARG A 32 7.88 -12.78 -20.70
N SER A 33 9.06 -13.28 -20.35
CA SER A 33 10.34 -12.85 -20.90
C SER A 33 11.29 -14.04 -20.97
N GLU A 34 12.15 -14.09 -21.98
CA GLU A 34 13.24 -15.06 -22.05
C GLU A 34 14.41 -14.70 -21.11
N LYS A 35 14.49 -13.44 -20.67
CA LYS A 35 15.61 -12.89 -19.89
C LYS A 35 15.29 -12.70 -18.41
N PHE A 36 14.02 -12.50 -18.06
CA PHE A 36 13.58 -12.15 -16.72
C PHE A 36 12.52 -13.13 -16.18
N PRO A 37 12.44 -13.31 -14.85
CA PRO A 37 11.39 -14.14 -14.25
C PRO A 37 9.99 -13.66 -14.62
N PHE A 38 9.06 -14.62 -14.78
CA PHE A 38 7.66 -14.32 -15.11
C PHE A 38 7.00 -13.45 -14.04
N LEU A 39 7.06 -13.88 -12.77
CA LEU A 39 6.57 -13.10 -11.63
C LEU A 39 7.73 -12.33 -11.02
N GLN A 40 7.57 -11.02 -10.91
CA GLN A 40 8.52 -10.12 -10.28
C GLN A 40 7.78 -9.19 -9.33
N THR A 41 8.42 -8.88 -8.20
CA THR A 41 7.88 -7.97 -7.19
C THR A 41 8.96 -6.98 -6.75
N SER A 42 8.63 -5.69 -6.73
CA SER A 42 9.48 -4.63 -6.17
C SER A 42 8.74 -3.86 -5.08
N HIS A 43 9.45 -3.50 -4.02
CA HIS A 43 8.96 -2.55 -3.02
C HIS A 43 9.18 -1.15 -3.55
N ILE A 44 8.12 -0.38 -3.78
CA ILE A 44 8.21 0.98 -4.28
C ILE A 44 7.20 1.90 -3.56
N PRO A 45 7.59 3.15 -3.26
CA PRO A 45 6.64 4.12 -2.74
C PRO A 45 5.63 4.54 -3.81
N PHE A 46 4.37 4.68 -3.41
CA PHE A 46 3.29 5.19 -4.24
C PHE A 46 2.65 6.41 -3.61
N VAL A 47 2.18 7.31 -4.46
CA VAL A 47 1.14 8.28 -4.11
C VAL A 47 -0.18 7.75 -4.65
N LEU A 48 -1.22 7.76 -3.82
CA LEU A 48 -2.58 7.52 -4.27
C LEU A 48 -3.22 8.87 -4.61
N GLU A 49 -3.66 9.01 -5.84
CA GLU A 49 -4.40 10.16 -6.34
C GLU A 49 -5.89 9.83 -6.43
N VAL A 50 -6.71 10.72 -5.88
CA VAL A 50 -8.17 10.70 -5.99
C VAL A 50 -8.68 12.12 -6.24
N GLU A 51 -9.75 12.24 -7.01
CA GLU A 51 -10.41 13.51 -7.30
C GLU A 51 -11.24 14.00 -6.10
N ASP A 52 -11.91 13.07 -5.40
CA ASP A 52 -12.72 13.36 -4.22
C ASP A 52 -12.43 12.38 -3.07
N GLU A 53 -11.71 12.89 -2.07
CA GLU A 53 -11.39 12.15 -0.83
C GLU A 53 -12.64 11.71 -0.06
N SER A 54 -13.78 12.38 -0.24
CA SER A 54 -15.06 12.02 0.40
C SER A 54 -15.85 10.95 -0.36
N SER A 55 -15.51 10.70 -1.63
CA SER A 55 -16.19 9.74 -2.49
C SER A 55 -16.18 8.33 -1.91
N GLU A 56 -17.33 7.67 -1.88
CA GLU A 56 -17.48 6.30 -1.37
C GLU A 56 -17.22 5.23 -2.44
N THR A 57 -17.08 5.64 -3.72
CA THR A 57 -16.98 4.73 -4.87
C THR A 57 -15.69 4.90 -5.67
N GLU A 58 -14.98 6.00 -5.48
CA GLU A 58 -13.74 6.27 -6.20
C GLU A 58 -12.59 5.39 -5.67
N LEU A 59 -11.97 4.62 -6.57
CA LEU A 59 -10.83 3.76 -6.25
C LEU A 59 -9.52 4.54 -6.23
N GLY A 60 -9.33 5.46 -7.19
CA GLY A 60 -8.13 6.26 -7.37
C GLY A 60 -7.09 5.68 -8.34
N CYS A 61 -5.95 6.37 -8.42
CA CYS A 61 -4.82 6.03 -9.26
C CYS A 61 -3.51 6.02 -8.45
N LEU A 62 -2.69 4.99 -8.61
CA LEU A 62 -1.38 4.92 -7.96
C LEU A 62 -0.30 5.44 -8.89
N ARG A 63 0.54 6.35 -8.41
CA ARG A 63 1.70 6.88 -9.14
C ARG A 63 2.99 6.59 -8.39
N GLY A 64 3.94 5.97 -9.08
CA GLY A 64 5.24 5.59 -8.52
C GLY A 64 6.33 5.66 -9.58
N HIS A 65 7.54 5.27 -9.19
CA HIS A 65 8.65 5.10 -10.13
C HIS A 65 9.56 3.94 -9.71
N LEU A 66 10.29 3.41 -10.68
CA LEU A 66 11.29 2.35 -10.48
C LEU A 66 12.62 2.75 -11.11
N ALA A 67 13.73 2.27 -10.54
CA ALA A 67 15.02 2.34 -11.20
C ALA A 67 14.96 1.61 -12.55
N ARG A 68 15.38 2.26 -13.63
CA ARG A 68 15.42 1.68 -14.98
C ARG A 68 16.26 0.40 -15.05
N GLN A 69 17.26 0.27 -14.17
CA GLN A 69 18.11 -0.91 -14.09
C GLN A 69 17.43 -2.12 -13.43
N ASN A 70 16.29 -1.93 -12.75
CA ASN A 70 15.53 -3.00 -12.13
C ASN A 70 15.09 -4.03 -13.21
N PRO A 71 15.33 -5.34 -13.02
CA PRO A 71 14.86 -6.39 -13.93
C PRO A 71 13.36 -6.31 -14.26
N GLN A 72 12.52 -5.92 -13.29
CA GLN A 72 11.08 -5.73 -13.50
C GLN A 72 10.80 -4.58 -14.47
N SER A 73 11.55 -3.47 -14.34
CA SER A 73 11.48 -2.34 -15.28
C SER A 73 11.93 -2.74 -16.68
N LYS A 74 13.03 -3.49 -16.80
CA LYS A 74 13.51 -3.98 -18.10
C LYS A 74 12.50 -4.90 -18.77
N ALA A 75 11.89 -5.81 -18.01
CA ALA A 75 10.84 -6.69 -18.53
C ALA A 75 9.61 -5.91 -19.03
N MET A 76 9.15 -4.89 -18.30
CA MET A 76 8.05 -4.01 -18.75
C MET A 76 8.41 -3.24 -20.02
N ILE A 77 9.61 -2.66 -20.08
CA ILE A 77 10.08 -1.90 -21.25
C ILE A 77 10.15 -2.81 -22.48
N GLU A 78 10.86 -3.95 -22.39
CA GLU A 78 11.01 -4.88 -23.52
C GLU A 78 9.65 -5.39 -24.02
N TYR A 79 8.72 -5.69 -23.10
CA TYR A 79 7.37 -6.11 -23.44
C TYR A 79 6.60 -5.02 -24.22
N LEU A 80 6.61 -3.78 -23.73
CA LEU A 80 5.89 -2.67 -24.36
C LEU A 80 6.53 -2.21 -25.67
N GLU A 81 7.86 -2.23 -25.77
CA GLU A 81 8.57 -1.96 -27.03
C GLU A 81 8.24 -3.01 -28.11
N SER A 82 7.98 -4.26 -27.72
CA SER A 82 7.54 -5.31 -28.64
C SER A 82 6.07 -5.20 -29.09
N LYS A 83 5.28 -4.35 -28.41
CA LYS A 83 3.83 -4.19 -28.60
C LYS A 83 3.43 -2.71 -28.67
N PRO A 84 3.86 -1.96 -29.71
CA PRO A 84 3.58 -0.52 -29.82
C PRO A 84 2.08 -0.18 -29.83
N GLU A 85 1.22 -1.11 -30.26
CA GLU A 85 -0.23 -0.97 -30.26
C GLU A 85 -0.86 -0.80 -28.86
N LEU A 86 -0.12 -1.18 -27.80
CA LEU A 86 -0.58 -1.05 -26.42
C LEU A 86 -0.39 0.36 -25.84
N ASN A 87 0.22 1.29 -26.59
CA ASN A 87 0.41 2.69 -26.17
C ASN A 87 1.02 2.84 -24.77
N ASP A 88 2.07 2.05 -24.49
CA ASP A 88 2.81 2.02 -23.22
C ASP A 88 1.97 1.55 -22.00
N VAL A 89 0.84 0.86 -22.22
CA VAL A 89 0.00 0.28 -21.15
C VAL A 89 0.14 -1.25 -21.13
N LEU A 90 0.38 -1.83 -19.97
CA LEU A 90 0.43 -3.29 -19.83
C LEU A 90 -0.96 -3.91 -20.12
N GLU A 91 -0.97 -4.94 -20.96
CA GLU A 91 -2.19 -5.65 -21.36
C GLU A 91 -2.83 -6.40 -20.19
N ASP A 92 -2.03 -6.97 -19.29
CA ASP A 92 -2.48 -7.71 -18.11
C ASP A 92 -2.59 -6.79 -16.88
N GLU A 93 -3.41 -7.18 -15.89
CA GLU A 93 -3.48 -6.44 -14.63
C GLU A 93 -2.20 -6.62 -13.80
N VAL A 94 -1.85 -5.58 -13.04
CA VAL A 94 -0.81 -5.64 -12.01
C VAL A 94 -1.45 -5.67 -10.63
N LEU A 95 -0.71 -6.15 -9.63
CA LEU A 95 -1.12 -6.14 -8.23
C LEU A 95 -0.15 -5.28 -7.42
N VAL A 96 -0.68 -4.35 -6.62
CA VAL A 96 0.07 -3.70 -5.54
C VAL A 96 -0.50 -4.13 -4.20
N LEU A 97 0.35 -4.73 -3.36
CA LEU A 97 0.00 -5.07 -1.98
C LEU A 97 0.53 -3.99 -1.03
N PHE A 98 -0.36 -3.42 -0.23
CA PHE A 98 -0.04 -2.53 0.88
C PHE A 98 -0.36 -3.26 2.19
N ASN A 99 0.59 -3.25 3.12
CA ASN A 99 0.41 -3.84 4.45
C ASN A 99 0.51 -2.74 5.49
N GLN A 100 -0.35 -2.78 6.50
CA GLN A 100 -0.15 -2.01 7.72
C GLN A 100 1.16 -2.46 8.38
N VAL A 101 1.96 -1.51 8.87
CA VAL A 101 3.19 -1.80 9.62
C VAL A 101 2.90 -2.62 10.88
N ALA A 102 1.84 -2.25 11.62
CA ALA A 102 1.46 -2.94 12.84
C ALA A 102 0.67 -4.23 12.55
N HIS A 103 1.30 -5.37 12.86
CA HIS A 103 0.68 -6.69 12.86
C HIS A 103 1.24 -7.53 14.00
N HIS A 104 0.49 -8.50 14.52
CA HIS A 104 0.97 -9.31 15.63
C HIS A 104 0.39 -10.72 15.67
N TYR A 105 1.20 -11.66 16.12
CA TYR A 105 0.77 -13.00 16.52
C TYR A 105 -0.20 -12.91 17.72
N VAL A 106 -1.37 -13.52 17.60
CA VAL A 106 -2.37 -13.65 18.67
C VAL A 106 -2.18 -15.01 19.33
N THR A 107 -1.75 -15.00 20.59
CA THR A 107 -1.68 -16.23 21.38
C THR A 107 -3.08 -16.65 21.85
N PRO A 108 -3.40 -17.95 21.87
CA PRO A 108 -4.66 -18.43 22.45
C PRO A 108 -4.84 -18.08 23.92
N LYS A 109 -3.76 -17.71 24.63
CA LYS A 109 -3.83 -17.26 26.03
C LYS A 109 -4.61 -15.95 26.21
N PHE A 110 -4.80 -15.17 25.16
CA PHE A 110 -5.58 -13.93 25.21
C PHE A 110 -7.10 -14.15 25.16
N TYR A 111 -7.56 -15.33 24.74
CA TYR A 111 -8.98 -15.66 24.73
C TYR A 111 -9.45 -15.99 26.15
N THR A 112 -10.24 -15.11 26.75
CA THR A 112 -10.71 -15.18 28.13
C THR A 112 -12.01 -15.96 28.28
N GLU A 113 -12.77 -16.17 27.19
CA GLU A 113 -14.01 -16.93 27.17
C GLU A 113 -13.84 -18.29 26.49
N ALA A 114 -13.42 -18.34 25.22
CA ALA A 114 -13.40 -19.60 24.48
C ALA A 114 -12.40 -20.62 25.05
N LYS A 115 -11.27 -20.14 25.61
CA LYS A 115 -10.22 -21.01 26.16
C LYS A 115 -10.66 -21.68 27.47
N PRO A 116 -11.17 -20.98 28.51
CA PRO A 116 -11.66 -21.67 29.71
C PRO A 116 -12.89 -22.55 29.45
N THR A 117 -13.77 -22.17 28.52
CA THR A 117 -15.02 -22.90 28.28
C THR A 117 -14.82 -24.18 27.46
N SER A 118 -14.04 -24.13 26.38
CA SER A 118 -13.91 -25.28 25.46
C SER A 118 -12.48 -25.75 25.23
N GLY A 119 -11.49 -24.88 25.43
CA GLY A 119 -10.10 -25.11 25.03
C GLY A 119 -9.86 -25.18 23.52
N LYS A 120 -10.91 -25.10 22.67
CA LYS A 120 -10.84 -25.23 21.21
C LYS A 120 -10.47 -23.90 20.56
N VAL A 121 -9.27 -23.43 20.86
CA VAL A 121 -8.72 -22.18 20.34
C VAL A 121 -7.39 -22.43 19.65
N VAL A 122 -7.15 -21.71 18.54
CA VAL A 122 -5.92 -21.84 17.76
C VAL A 122 -5.19 -20.49 17.68
N PRO A 123 -3.86 -20.50 17.58
CA PRO A 123 -3.10 -19.28 17.39
C PRO A 123 -3.37 -18.67 16.02
N THR A 124 -3.20 -17.35 15.90
CA THR A 124 -3.40 -16.68 14.62
C THR A 124 -2.58 -15.39 14.51
N TRP A 125 -2.79 -14.63 13.44
CA TRP A 125 -2.20 -13.31 13.22
C TRP A 125 -3.30 -12.28 13.03
N ASN A 126 -3.13 -11.13 13.69
CA ASN A 126 -3.88 -9.92 13.41
C ASN A 126 -3.04 -8.98 12.52
N TYR A 127 -3.64 -8.50 11.44
CA TYR A 127 -3.00 -7.66 10.43
C TYR A 127 -4.06 -6.94 9.58
N ALA A 128 -3.64 -5.88 8.91
CA ALA A 128 -4.45 -5.20 7.89
C ALA A 128 -3.67 -5.06 6.58
N ALA A 129 -4.36 -5.21 5.45
CA ALA A 129 -3.77 -5.10 4.12
C ALA A 129 -4.80 -4.66 3.08
N ALA A 130 -4.31 -4.00 2.02
CA ALA A 130 -5.07 -3.67 0.82
C ALA A 130 -4.35 -4.23 -0.43
N GLN A 131 -5.11 -4.86 -1.32
CA GLN A 131 -4.66 -5.29 -2.64
C GLN A 131 -5.31 -4.41 -3.70
N ALA A 132 -4.50 -3.60 -4.37
CA ALA A 132 -4.93 -2.78 -5.50
C ALA A 132 -4.58 -3.51 -6.81
N TYR A 133 -5.58 -3.74 -7.64
CA TYR A 133 -5.45 -4.32 -8.97
C TYR A 133 -5.77 -3.24 -10.01
N GLY A 134 -5.04 -3.24 -11.12
CA GLY A 134 -5.24 -2.23 -12.15
C GLY A 134 -4.40 -2.45 -13.40
N LYS A 135 -4.56 -1.55 -14.38
CA LYS A 135 -3.71 -1.50 -15.58
C LYS A 135 -2.62 -0.47 -15.37
N ALA A 136 -1.38 -0.87 -15.65
CA ALA A 136 -0.22 -0.01 -15.50
C ALA A 136 0.15 0.65 -16.82
N ARG A 137 0.15 1.98 -16.86
CA ARG A 137 0.83 2.79 -17.88
C ARG A 137 2.27 3.05 -17.44
N VAL A 138 3.23 2.83 -18.33
CA VAL A 138 4.65 2.92 -18.03
C VAL A 138 5.28 4.08 -18.79
N PHE A 139 5.88 5.02 -18.06
CA PHE A 139 6.55 6.20 -18.63
C PHE A 139 8.05 5.95 -18.68
N PHE A 140 8.54 5.38 -19.78
CA PHE A 140 9.93 4.93 -19.90
C PHE A 140 10.73 5.60 -21.03
N LYS A 141 10.09 6.42 -21.88
CA LYS A 141 10.75 7.11 -23.00
C LYS A 141 11.42 8.39 -22.48
N ALA A 142 12.72 8.35 -22.23
CA ALA A 142 13.46 9.43 -21.55
C ALA A 142 13.50 10.77 -22.32
N SER A 143 13.29 10.74 -23.64
CA SER A 143 13.19 11.94 -24.49
C SER A 143 11.76 12.47 -24.62
N SER A 144 10.76 11.80 -24.04
CA SER A 144 9.35 12.23 -24.11
C SER A 144 9.07 13.31 -23.07
N GLU A 145 8.46 14.41 -23.53
CA GLU A 145 7.97 15.48 -22.66
C GLU A 145 6.92 14.97 -21.67
N GLU A 146 6.04 14.05 -22.11
CA GLU A 146 5.04 13.42 -21.26
C GLU A 146 5.68 12.62 -20.11
N THR A 147 6.72 11.83 -20.40
CA THR A 147 7.48 11.10 -19.36
C THR A 147 8.11 12.07 -18.38
N SER A 148 8.70 13.17 -18.86
CA SER A 148 9.33 14.17 -18.01
C SER A 148 8.31 14.89 -17.12
N ALA A 149 7.16 15.28 -17.68
CA ALA A 149 6.06 15.90 -16.94
C ALA A 149 5.52 14.97 -15.86
N PHE A 150 5.24 13.70 -16.21
CA PHE A 150 4.79 12.69 -15.25
C PHE A 150 5.78 12.51 -14.10
N LEU A 151 7.06 12.27 -14.40
CA LEU A 151 8.09 12.07 -13.36
C LEU A 151 8.27 13.31 -12.48
N THR A 152 8.14 14.51 -13.05
CA THR A 152 8.24 15.76 -12.27
C THR A 152 7.11 15.86 -11.25
N SER A 153 5.85 15.69 -11.68
CA SER A 153 4.70 15.73 -10.76
C SER A 153 4.79 14.60 -9.74
N GLN A 154 5.01 13.37 -10.19
CA GLN A 154 5.03 12.20 -9.33
C GLN A 154 6.11 12.31 -8.24
N MET A 155 7.33 12.76 -8.57
CA MET A 155 8.38 12.95 -7.57
C MET A 155 8.06 14.09 -6.60
N ALA A 156 7.48 15.20 -7.08
CA ALA A 156 7.08 16.31 -6.22
C ALA A 156 6.01 15.87 -5.21
N ASP A 157 4.97 15.18 -5.68
CA ASP A 157 3.87 14.72 -4.84
C ASP A 157 4.34 13.66 -3.83
N LEU A 158 5.17 12.71 -4.27
CA LEU A 158 5.73 11.68 -3.39
C LEU A 158 6.66 12.26 -2.33
N THR A 159 7.48 13.25 -2.71
CA THR A 159 8.35 13.96 -1.77
C THR A 159 7.51 14.72 -0.75
N HIS A 160 6.52 15.49 -1.22
CA HIS A 160 5.64 16.24 -0.34
C HIS A 160 4.92 15.32 0.66
N HIS A 161 4.34 14.22 0.18
CA HIS A 161 3.66 13.25 1.03
C HIS A 161 4.60 12.67 2.09
N ASN A 162 5.81 12.24 1.73
CA ASN A 162 6.73 11.65 2.71
C ASN A 162 7.29 12.69 3.71
N GLU A 163 7.67 13.87 3.24
CA GLU A 163 8.18 14.92 4.13
C GLU A 163 7.10 15.41 5.11
N THR A 164 5.83 15.47 4.69
CA THR A 164 4.73 15.94 5.54
C THR A 164 4.08 14.83 6.35
N THR A 165 3.56 13.78 5.72
CA THR A 165 2.82 12.70 6.39
C THR A 165 3.76 11.78 7.17
N THR A 166 4.86 11.34 6.56
CA THR A 166 5.77 10.35 7.18
C THR A 166 6.72 11.01 8.17
N MET A 167 7.39 12.09 7.76
CA MET A 167 8.38 12.78 8.60
C MET A 167 7.75 13.85 9.51
N GLY A 168 6.52 14.28 9.22
CA GLY A 168 5.83 15.28 10.03
C GLY A 168 6.39 16.69 9.86
N TYR A 169 7.14 16.99 8.79
CA TYR A 169 7.72 18.29 8.55
C TYR A 169 6.66 19.23 7.98
N THR A 170 6.55 20.43 8.57
CA THR A 170 5.50 21.40 8.23
C THR A 170 6.01 22.84 8.17
N GLY A 171 7.28 23.07 8.52
CA GLY A 171 7.78 24.40 8.86
C GLY A 171 7.24 24.92 10.20
N GLY A 172 7.73 26.09 10.62
CA GLY A 172 7.43 26.68 11.93
C GLY A 172 8.27 26.04 13.04
N ASP A 173 7.61 25.45 14.04
CA ASP A 173 8.28 24.73 15.15
C ASP A 173 8.87 23.38 14.71
N ARG A 174 8.56 22.93 13.49
CA ARG A 174 9.09 21.72 12.87
C ARG A 174 10.00 22.07 11.70
N PRO A 175 10.90 21.14 11.29
CA PRO A 175 11.69 21.33 10.07
C PRO A 175 10.83 21.66 8.85
N THR A 176 11.39 22.45 7.94
CA THR A 176 10.77 22.73 6.65
C THR A 176 10.87 21.49 5.76
N PRO A 177 9.79 21.05 5.10
CA PRO A 177 9.83 19.97 4.11
C PRO A 177 10.86 20.22 3.02
N TRP A 178 11.69 19.23 2.73
CA TRP A 178 12.55 19.24 1.55
C TRP A 178 11.70 19.15 0.28
N LYS A 179 12.10 19.87 -0.78
CA LYS A 179 11.45 19.82 -2.09
C LYS A 179 12.42 19.27 -3.12
N VAL A 180 11.88 18.59 -4.14
CA VAL A 180 12.69 18.09 -5.27
C VAL A 180 13.55 19.22 -5.89
N THR A 181 12.99 20.42 -5.98
CA THR A 181 13.65 21.63 -6.52
C THR A 181 14.72 22.23 -5.61
N ASP A 182 14.92 21.71 -4.41
CA ASP A 182 16.05 22.09 -3.55
C ASP A 182 17.36 21.42 -4.04
N ALA A 183 17.26 20.38 -4.88
CA ALA A 183 18.38 19.84 -5.62
C ALA A 183 18.65 20.63 -6.92
N PRO A 184 19.90 20.65 -7.43
CA PRO A 184 20.22 21.33 -8.70
C PRO A 184 19.49 20.72 -9.91
N ASP A 185 18.94 21.55 -10.79
CA ASP A 185 18.16 21.09 -11.97
C ASP A 185 18.89 20.06 -12.82
N LYS A 186 20.18 20.29 -13.11
CA LYS A 186 21.00 19.33 -13.89
C LYS A 186 21.11 17.96 -13.23
N TYR A 187 21.10 17.93 -11.89
CA TYR A 187 21.13 16.70 -11.12
C TYR A 187 19.78 15.97 -11.17
N ILE A 188 18.68 16.71 -11.03
CA ILE A 188 17.31 16.16 -11.17
C ILE A 188 17.12 15.56 -12.57
N GLU A 189 17.47 16.28 -13.62
CA GLU A 189 17.33 15.82 -15.01
C GLU A 189 18.21 14.60 -15.32
N LEU A 190 19.38 14.49 -14.69
CA LEU A 190 20.23 13.30 -14.80
C LEU A 190 19.55 12.09 -14.14
N LEU A 191 19.03 12.24 -12.91
CA LEU A 191 18.41 11.14 -12.17
C LEU A 191 17.07 10.70 -12.77
N LYS A 192 16.28 11.60 -13.36
CA LYS A 192 15.05 11.26 -14.09
C LYS A 192 15.31 10.24 -15.21
N LYS A 193 16.45 10.31 -15.89
CA LYS A 193 16.81 9.33 -16.95
C LYS A 193 17.08 7.93 -16.39
N ALA A 194 17.45 7.84 -15.12
CA ALA A 194 17.76 6.59 -14.43
C ALA A 194 16.51 5.86 -13.89
N ILE A 195 15.31 6.47 -14.01
CA ILE A 195 14.05 5.88 -13.56
C ILE A 195 13.04 5.74 -14.72
N ILE A 196 11.98 4.99 -14.45
CA ILE A 196 10.74 4.95 -15.22
C ILE A 196 9.58 5.30 -14.30
N GLY A 197 8.56 5.97 -14.85
CA GLY A 197 7.31 6.22 -14.14
C GLY A 197 6.35 5.05 -14.31
N ILE A 198 5.50 4.81 -13.31
CA ILE A 198 4.37 3.89 -13.40
C ILE A 198 3.12 4.55 -12.84
N GLU A 199 2.05 4.48 -13.61
CA GLU A 199 0.71 4.92 -13.23
C GLU A 199 -0.22 3.72 -13.30
N ILE A 200 -0.96 3.44 -12.23
CA ILE A 200 -1.87 2.29 -12.16
C ILE A 200 -3.26 2.83 -11.91
N LYS A 201 -4.11 2.75 -12.94
CA LYS A 201 -5.55 3.00 -12.78
C LYS A 201 -6.16 1.81 -12.05
N ILE A 202 -6.60 2.02 -10.81
CA ILE A 202 -7.15 0.95 -9.98
C ILE A 202 -8.52 0.56 -10.56
N THR A 203 -8.69 -0.73 -10.84
CA THR A 203 -9.95 -1.32 -11.30
C THR A 203 -10.62 -2.15 -10.20
N ARG A 204 -9.86 -2.56 -9.19
CA ARG A 204 -10.37 -3.30 -8.04
C ARG A 204 -9.48 -3.07 -6.82
N LEU A 205 -10.09 -2.78 -5.68
CA LEU A 205 -9.42 -2.61 -4.40
C LEU A 205 -10.04 -3.57 -3.38
N GLU A 206 -9.23 -4.49 -2.86
CA GLU A 206 -9.66 -5.50 -1.89
C GLU A 206 -9.00 -5.27 -0.54
N GLY A 207 -9.80 -5.06 0.50
CA GLY A 207 -9.37 -4.77 1.85
C GLY A 207 -9.56 -5.91 2.83
N LYS A 208 -8.55 -6.19 3.66
CA LYS A 208 -8.68 -7.13 4.76
C LYS A 208 -8.16 -6.56 6.07
N PHE A 209 -9.02 -6.53 7.07
CA PHE A 209 -8.67 -6.24 8.46
C PHE A 209 -9.01 -7.48 9.27
N LYS A 210 -7.98 -8.20 9.71
CA LYS A 210 -8.15 -9.33 10.61
C LYS A 210 -7.68 -8.89 12.00
N MET A 211 -8.64 -8.55 12.84
CA MET A 211 -8.47 -8.01 14.20
C MET A 211 -9.35 -8.78 15.19
N SER A 212 -9.38 -10.11 15.03
CA SER A 212 -10.16 -11.05 15.86
C SER A 212 -11.68 -10.79 15.88
N GLN A 213 -12.23 -10.12 14.86
CA GLN A 213 -13.65 -9.73 14.83
C GLN A 213 -14.58 -10.94 14.82
N GLU A 214 -14.13 -12.13 14.45
CA GLU A 214 -14.91 -13.37 14.48
C GLU A 214 -15.19 -13.89 15.89
N MET A 215 -14.42 -13.43 16.89
CA MET A 215 -14.51 -13.90 18.27
C MET A 215 -15.66 -13.23 19.03
N SER A 216 -15.95 -13.73 20.23
CA SER A 216 -16.91 -13.12 21.15
C SER A 216 -16.41 -11.76 21.65
N LYS A 217 -17.25 -11.01 22.37
CA LYS A 217 -16.83 -9.73 22.95
C LYS A 217 -15.72 -9.91 23.99
N GLY A 218 -15.87 -10.82 24.95
CA GLY A 218 -14.84 -11.04 25.98
C GLY A 218 -13.50 -11.50 25.40
N ASP A 219 -13.51 -12.35 24.37
CA ASP A 219 -12.27 -12.75 23.71
C ASP A 219 -11.60 -11.60 22.93
N ARG A 220 -12.37 -10.73 22.29
CA ARG A 220 -11.84 -9.51 21.64
C ARG A 220 -11.23 -8.55 22.66
N ASP A 221 -11.91 -8.36 23.79
CA ASP A 221 -11.43 -7.52 24.89
C ASP A 221 -10.13 -8.11 25.48
N GLY A 222 -10.08 -9.44 25.67
CA GLY A 222 -8.87 -10.15 26.11
C GLY A 222 -7.70 -10.02 25.15
N VAL A 223 -7.94 -10.07 23.83
CA VAL A 223 -6.91 -9.80 22.81
C VAL A 223 -6.42 -8.36 22.88
N ALA A 224 -7.33 -7.38 22.96
CA ALA A 224 -6.96 -5.97 23.06
C ALA A 224 -6.12 -5.69 24.32
N GLU A 225 -6.54 -6.20 25.48
CA GLU A 225 -5.80 -6.06 26.73
C GLU A 225 -4.45 -6.79 26.71
N GLY A 226 -4.42 -8.00 26.15
CA GLY A 226 -3.19 -8.78 26.01
C GLY A 226 -2.12 -8.02 25.25
N PHE A 227 -2.50 -7.37 24.13
CA PHE A 227 -1.60 -6.51 23.38
C PHE A 227 -1.24 -5.19 24.07
N ALA A 228 -2.18 -4.57 24.79
CA ALA A 228 -1.91 -3.32 25.52
C ALA A 228 -0.87 -3.48 26.64
N ARG A 229 -0.72 -4.69 27.17
CA ARG A 229 0.28 -5.02 28.20
C ARG A 229 1.67 -5.31 27.62
N LEU A 230 1.81 -5.41 26.29
CA LEU A 230 3.12 -5.56 25.65
C LEU A 230 3.79 -4.20 25.49
N GLU A 231 5.09 -4.14 25.77
CA GLU A 231 5.92 -2.94 25.61
C GLU A 231 6.40 -2.77 24.16
N SER A 232 5.49 -2.87 23.19
CA SER A 232 5.77 -2.73 21.76
C SER A 232 4.76 -1.79 21.11
N ASP A 233 5.22 -0.84 20.31
CA ASP A 233 4.36 0.11 19.62
C ASP A 233 3.44 -0.61 18.62
N ALA A 234 3.95 -1.61 17.90
CA ALA A 234 3.14 -2.44 17.03
C ALA A 234 2.03 -3.17 17.79
N ALA A 235 2.32 -3.67 19.01
CA ALA A 235 1.30 -4.31 19.84
C ALA A 235 0.25 -3.30 20.31
N LYS A 236 0.66 -2.11 20.75
CA LYS A 236 -0.27 -1.05 21.17
C LYS A 236 -1.17 -0.61 20.02
N GLU A 237 -0.64 -0.46 18.81
CA GLU A 237 -1.44 -0.11 17.63
C GLU A 237 -2.43 -1.24 17.27
N VAL A 238 -1.99 -2.50 17.27
CA VAL A 238 -2.91 -3.65 17.07
C VAL A 238 -3.98 -3.69 18.16
N SER A 239 -3.65 -3.40 19.42
CA SER A 239 -4.62 -3.29 20.51
C SER A 239 -5.71 -2.27 20.20
N GLN A 240 -5.34 -1.07 19.72
CA GLN A 240 -6.31 -0.04 19.36
C GLN A 240 -7.16 -0.45 18.17
N MET A 241 -6.57 -1.05 17.13
CA MET A 241 -7.32 -1.55 15.98
C MET A 241 -8.32 -2.64 16.38
N VAL A 242 -7.95 -3.56 17.28
CA VAL A 242 -8.89 -4.56 17.81
C VAL A 242 -10.07 -3.89 18.52
N LYS A 243 -9.84 -2.85 19.32
CA LYS A 243 -10.92 -2.10 19.99
C LYS A 243 -11.86 -1.42 19.00
N VAL A 244 -11.31 -0.66 18.04
CA VAL A 244 -12.10 0.04 17.00
C VAL A 244 -12.96 -0.94 16.23
N ARG A 245 -12.38 -2.04 15.73
CA ARG A 245 -13.12 -3.07 14.99
C ARG A 245 -14.11 -3.83 15.87
N SER A 246 -13.83 -3.95 17.18
CA SER A 246 -14.77 -4.57 18.12
C SER A 246 -16.04 -3.74 18.27
N ASP A 247 -15.87 -2.42 18.39
CA ASP A 247 -16.96 -1.45 18.55
C ASP A 247 -17.81 -1.32 17.28
N GLU A 248 -17.19 -1.29 16.10
CA GLU A 248 -17.89 -1.29 14.81
C GLU A 248 -18.82 -2.50 14.68
N LYS A 249 -18.31 -3.71 14.98
CA LYS A 249 -19.11 -4.94 14.97
C LYS A 249 -20.24 -4.93 16.00
N SER A 250 -20.08 -4.22 17.11
CA SER A 250 -21.13 -4.11 18.13
C SER A 250 -22.24 -3.12 17.75
N ARG A 251 -22.04 -2.29 16.71
CA ARG A 251 -23.02 -1.33 16.19
C ARG A 251 -23.78 -1.85 14.96
N SER A 252 -23.27 -2.87 14.28
CA SER A 252 -23.90 -3.58 13.16
C SER A 252 -24.88 -4.65 13.63
#